data_AF-A0A2D4F0X5-F1
#
_entry.id   AF-A0A2D4F0X5-F1
#
_cell.length_a   1.000
_cell.length_b   1.000
_cell.length_c   1.000
_cell.angle_alpha   90.00
_cell.angle_beta   90.00
_cell.angle_gamma   90.00
#
_symmetry.space_group_name_H-M   'P 1'
#
loop_
_entity.id
_entity.type
_entity.pdbx_description
1 polymer ?
#
loop_
_entity_poly.entity_id
_entity_poly.type
_entity_poly.pdbx_seq_one_letter_code
_entity_poly.pdbx_strand_id
1 'polypeptide(L)'
;MGLQIVKRIKYLGIWLTARCSTIKEDNYLKLVSEIKKDLEKWGKLQLSILGRIATIKMNILPRILFLFQNTPIKLEKKFFKELNKITTKFIWSGKKPRIKLSSLQDNRCRGGFGLPA
;
A
#
# COMPACT_ATOMS: atom_id res chain seq x y z
N MET A 1 -1.33 40.42 16.10
CA MET A 1 -1.72 39.33 15.18
C MET A 1 -1.96 38.08 16.02
N GLY A 2 -3.20 37.58 16.07
CA GLY A 2 -3.53 36.37 16.85
C GLY A 2 -3.22 35.08 16.09
N LEU A 3 -2.92 34.00 16.81
CA LEU A 3 -2.77 32.65 16.25
C LEU A 3 -4.10 32.22 15.62
N GLN A 4 -4.12 31.98 14.31
CA GLN A 4 -5.28 31.44 13.62
C GLN A 4 -5.36 29.92 13.81
N ILE A 5 -6.48 29.44 14.38
CA ILE A 5 -6.72 28.00 14.53
C ILE A 5 -7.20 27.44 13.20
N VAL A 6 -6.34 26.65 12.54
CA VAL A 6 -6.65 25.98 11.27
C VAL A 6 -7.15 24.56 11.55
N LYS A 7 -8.25 24.16 10.89
CA LYS A 7 -8.91 22.85 11.10
C LYS A 7 -8.10 21.65 10.59
N ARG A 8 -7.24 21.86 9.58
CA ARG A 8 -6.39 20.83 8.94
C ARG A 8 -5.11 21.44 8.41
N ILE A 9 -4.00 20.71 8.48
CA ILE A 9 -2.70 21.12 7.95
C ILE A 9 -2.12 19.98 7.11
N LYS A 10 -1.38 20.33 6.06
CA LYS A 10 -0.60 19.35 5.28
C LYS A 10 0.86 19.44 5.69
N TYR A 11 1.43 18.34 6.16
CA TYR A 11 2.82 18.25 6.56
C TYR A 11 3.46 17.00 5.94
N LEU A 12 4.58 17.18 5.24
CA LEU A 12 5.30 16.12 4.53
C LEU A 12 4.41 15.24 3.63
N GLY A 13 3.38 15.85 3.02
CA GLY A 13 2.43 15.14 2.17
C GLY A 13 1.23 14.53 2.89
N ILE A 14 1.26 14.44 4.22
CA ILE A 14 0.19 13.89 5.06
C ILE A 14 -0.75 15.01 5.51
N TRP A 15 -2.06 14.77 5.39
CA TRP A 15 -3.08 15.62 5.99
C TRP A 15 -3.27 15.26 7.46
N LEU A 16 -2.93 16.20 8.32
CA LEU A 16 -3.13 16.13 9.76
C LEU A 16 -4.36 16.94 10.14
N THR A 17 -5.23 16.33 10.93
CA THR A 17 -6.45 16.93 11.44
C THR A 17 -6.51 16.73 12.96
N ALA A 18 -7.17 17.66 13.66
CA ALA A 18 -7.32 17.56 15.12
C ALA A 18 -8.13 16.32 15.54
N ARG A 19 -8.97 15.77 14.65
CA ARG A 19 -9.76 14.55 14.87
C ARG A 19 -9.22 13.42 14.02
N CYS A 20 -8.85 12.30 14.64
CA CYS A 20 -8.28 11.14 13.96
C CYS A 20 -9.24 10.45 12.96
N SER A 21 -10.54 10.76 13.00
CA SER A 21 -11.57 10.13 12.16
C SER A 21 -11.32 10.32 10.66
N THR A 22 -10.82 11.48 10.23
CA THR A 22 -10.66 11.79 8.79
C THR A 22 -9.32 11.36 8.23
N ILE A 23 -8.31 11.13 9.09
CA ILE A 23 -6.93 10.87 8.65
C ILE A 23 -6.84 9.60 7.79
N LYS A 24 -7.65 8.57 8.07
CA LYS A 24 -7.74 7.34 7.25
C LYS A 24 -8.21 7.64 5.82
N GLU A 25 -9.23 8.47 5.69
CA GLU A 25 -9.83 8.81 4.39
C GLU A 25 -8.91 9.74 3.60
N ASP A 26 -8.41 10.79 4.26
CA ASP A 26 -7.59 11.85 3.67
C ASP A 26 -6.24 11.34 3.16
N ASN A 27 -5.69 10.29 3.79
CA ASN A 27 -4.35 9.77 3.48
C ASN A 27 -4.38 8.33 2.94
N TYR A 28 -4.88 7.36 3.71
CA TYR A 28 -4.77 5.95 3.34
C TYR A 28 -5.62 5.56 2.14
N LEU A 29 -6.90 5.95 2.13
CA LEU A 29 -7.79 5.62 1.00
C LEU A 29 -7.32 6.30 -0.28
N LYS A 30 -6.86 7.54 -0.17
CA LYS A 30 -6.27 8.27 -1.29
C LYS A 30 -5.03 7.57 -1.83
N LEU A 31 -4.09 7.19 -0.96
CA LEU A 31 -2.90 6.45 -1.37
C LEU A 31 -3.24 5.12 -2.04
N VAL A 32 -4.21 4.36 -1.50
CA VAL A 32 -4.66 3.10 -2.12
C VAL A 32 -5.25 3.33 -3.51
N SER A 33 -5.99 4.42 -3.72
CA SER A 33 -6.53 4.79 -5.04
C SER A 33 -5.41 5.11 -6.03
N GLU A 34 -4.39 5.85 -5.61
CA GLU A 34 -3.21 6.14 -6.44
C GLU A 34 -2.45 4.86 -6.79
N ILE A 35 -2.20 4.00 -5.80
CA ILE A 35 -1.56 2.69 -6.00
C ILE A 35 -2.34 1.85 -7.01
N LYS A 36 -3.69 1.80 -6.94
CA LYS A 36 -4.51 1.08 -7.92
C LYS A 36 -4.25 1.58 -9.35
N LYS A 37 -4.23 2.91 -9.55
CA LYS A 37 -3.95 3.52 -10.85
C LYS A 37 -2.53 3.22 -11.35
N ASP A 38 -1.54 3.28 -10.47
CA ASP A 38 -0.14 2.98 -10.82
C ASP A 38 0.04 1.51 -11.21
N LEU A 39 -0.57 0.59 -10.45
CA LEU A 39 -0.55 -0.85 -10.75
C LEU A 39 -1.29 -1.18 -12.05
N GLU A 40 -2.38 -0.48 -12.38
CA GLU A 40 -3.05 -0.62 -13.68
C GLU A 40 -2.16 -0.17 -14.84
N LYS A 41 -1.45 0.95 -14.68
CA LYS A 41 -0.47 1.42 -15.68
C LYS A 41 0.68 0.44 -15.84
N TRP A 42 1.30 -0.01 -14.75
CA TRP A 42 2.40 -0.97 -14.79
C TRP A 42 1.95 -2.38 -15.17
N GLY A 43 0.67 -2.70 -14.99
CA GLY A 43 0.10 -3.98 -15.41
C GLY A 43 0.11 -4.16 -16.94
N LYS A 44 0.18 -3.05 -17.69
CA LYS A 44 0.36 -3.06 -19.16
C LYS A 44 1.79 -3.38 -19.57
N LEU A 45 2.76 -3.24 -18.66
CA LEU A 45 4.15 -3.61 -18.92
C LEU A 45 4.30 -5.14 -18.86
N GLN A 46 5.10 -5.70 -19.76
CA GLN A 46 5.40 -7.14 -19.78
C GLN A 46 6.44 -7.52 -18.72
N LEU A 47 6.11 -7.29 -17.45
CA LEU A 47 6.96 -7.64 -16.31
C LEU A 47 6.80 -9.11 -15.94
N SER A 48 7.94 -9.77 -15.65
CA SER A 48 7.97 -11.10 -15.03
C SER A 48 7.34 -11.08 -13.63
N ILE A 49 6.98 -12.24 -13.10
CA ILE A 49 6.39 -12.33 -11.75
C ILE A 49 7.34 -11.78 -10.68
N LEU A 50 8.65 -12.06 -10.81
CA LEU A 50 9.68 -11.52 -9.94
C LEU A 50 9.82 -10.01 -10.09
N GLY A 51 9.75 -9.50 -11.33
CA GLY A 51 9.74 -8.06 -11.62
C GLY A 51 8.59 -7.36 -10.92
N ARG A 52 7.38 -7.91 -11.01
CA ARG A 52 6.18 -7.36 -10.33
C ARG A 52 6.32 -7.34 -8.82
N ILE A 53 6.84 -8.42 -8.24
CA ILE A 53 7.12 -8.48 -6.79
C ILE A 53 8.16 -7.42 -6.39
N ALA A 54 9.20 -7.23 -7.20
CA ALA A 54 10.20 -6.19 -6.97
C ALA A 54 9.58 -4.78 -7.07
N THR A 55 8.71 -4.52 -8.04
CA THR A 55 7.98 -3.25 -8.15
C THR A 55 7.15 -2.96 -6.89
N ILE A 56 6.46 -3.97 -6.34
CA ILE A 56 5.70 -3.82 -5.10
C ILE A 56 6.64 -3.48 -3.94
N LYS A 57 7.76 -4.20 -3.80
CA LYS A 57 8.76 -3.97 -2.73
C LYS A 57 9.38 -2.59 -2.80
N MET A 58 9.74 -2.13 -3.99
CA MET A 58 10.53 -0.91 -4.16
C MET A 58 9.67 0.34 -4.20
N ASN A 59 8.43 0.26 -4.70
CA ASN A 59 7.58 1.45 -4.85
C ASN A 59 6.40 1.48 -3.88
N ILE A 60 5.64 0.38 -3.78
CA ILE A 60 4.38 0.37 -3.02
C ILE A 60 4.65 0.27 -1.52
N LEU A 61 5.53 -0.65 -1.11
CA LEU A 61 5.87 -0.86 0.29
C LEU A 61 6.36 0.42 1.00
N PRO A 62 7.35 1.17 0.50
CA PRO A 62 7.83 2.37 1.21
C PRO A 62 6.75 3.46 1.34
N ARG A 63 5.87 3.62 0.35
CA ARG A 63 4.76 4.60 0.42
C ARG A 63 3.78 4.26 1.54
N ILE A 64 3.46 2.97 1.72
CA ILE A 64 2.56 2.51 2.77
C ILE A 64 3.25 2.60 4.15
N LEU A 65 4.51 2.16 4.25
CA LEU A 65 5.29 2.22 5.49
C LEU A 65 5.43 3.65 6.01
N PHE A 66 5.63 4.62 5.11
CA PHE A 66 5.70 6.03 5.47
C PHE A 66 4.43 6.48 6.22
N LEU A 67 3.24 6.11 5.74
CA LEU A 67 2.00 6.44 6.46
C LEU A 67 1.88 5.70 7.78
N PHE A 68 2.26 4.41 7.84
CA PHE A 68 2.20 3.62 9.07
C PHE A 68 3.08 4.18 10.19
N GLN A 69 4.28 4.68 9.84
CA GLN A 69 5.23 5.21 10.81
C GLN A 69 4.84 6.62 11.30
N ASN A 70 4.24 7.43 10.43
CA ASN A 70 3.96 8.85 10.71
C ASN A 70 2.53 9.12 11.17
N THR A 71 1.65 8.11 11.16
CA THR A 71 0.23 8.28 11.50
C THR A 71 -0.20 7.35 12.65
N PRO A 72 -0.69 7.89 13.77
CA PRO A 72 -1.10 7.08 14.93
C PRO A 72 -2.53 6.52 14.75
N ILE A 73 -2.73 5.59 13.81
CA ILE A 73 -4.04 4.97 13.54
C ILE A 73 -3.96 3.45 13.56
N LYS A 74 -4.96 2.85 14.20
CA LYS A 74 -5.19 1.41 14.12
C LYS A 74 -5.97 1.07 12.86
N LEU A 75 -5.34 0.34 11.95
CA LEU A 75 -5.99 -0.16 10.74
C LEU A 75 -6.68 -1.50 10.99
N GLU A 76 -7.86 -1.64 10.40
CA GLU A 76 -8.63 -2.88 10.49
C GLU A 76 -8.07 -3.96 9.55
N LYS A 77 -8.28 -5.23 9.90
CA LYS A 77 -7.92 -6.39 9.07
C LYS A 77 -8.48 -6.30 7.64
N LYS A 78 -9.63 -5.66 7.44
CA LYS A 78 -10.26 -5.47 6.12
C LYS A 78 -9.38 -4.66 5.17
N PHE A 79 -8.67 -3.65 5.68
CA PHE A 79 -7.75 -2.83 4.89
C PHE A 79 -6.60 -3.68 4.31
N PHE A 80 -5.95 -4.48 5.15
CA PHE A 80 -4.86 -5.37 4.73
C PHE A 80 -5.33 -6.47 3.77
N LYS A 81 -6.55 -7.00 3.95
CA LYS A 81 -7.15 -7.94 2.99
C LYS A 81 -7.34 -7.32 1.61
N GLU A 82 -7.80 -6.07 1.54
CA GLU A 82 -7.97 -5.35 0.27
C GLU A 82 -6.61 -5.05 -0.39
N LEU A 83 -5.61 -4.61 0.38
CA LEU A 83 -4.23 -4.46 -0.13
C LEU A 83 -3.70 -5.77 -0.71
N ASN A 84 -3.80 -6.88 0.03
CA ASN A 84 -3.37 -8.19 -0.44
C ASN A 84 -4.09 -8.62 -1.72
N LYS A 85 -5.39 -8.32 -1.85
CA LYS A 85 -6.17 -8.57 -3.06
C LYS A 85 -5.64 -7.78 -4.26
N ILE A 86 -5.38 -6.49 -4.10
CA ILE A 86 -4.85 -5.61 -5.16
C ILE A 86 -3.46 -6.09 -5.60
N THR A 87 -2.58 -6.33 -4.63
CA THR A 87 -1.20 -6.81 -4.86
C THR A 87 -1.21 -8.16 -5.58
N THR A 88 -2.03 -9.11 -5.11
CA THR A 88 -2.15 -10.44 -5.74
C THR A 88 -2.70 -10.32 -7.16
N LYS A 89 -3.72 -9.49 -7.39
CA LYS A 89 -4.27 -9.25 -8.74
C LYS A 89 -3.19 -8.72 -9.68
N PHE A 90 -2.35 -7.78 -9.22
CA PHE A 90 -1.26 -7.25 -10.02
C PHE A 90 -0.19 -8.31 -10.33
N ILE A 91 0.29 -9.06 -9.33
CA ILE A 91 1.31 -10.11 -9.53
C ILE A 91 0.87 -11.13 -10.58
N TRP A 92 -0.39 -11.55 -10.55
CA TRP A 92 -0.91 -12.57 -11.45
C TRP A 92 -1.56 -12.03 -12.74
N SER A 93 -1.47 -10.73 -13.03
CA SER A 93 -2.17 -10.09 -14.18
C SER A 93 -3.69 -10.35 -14.19
N GLY A 94 -4.33 -10.44 -13.04
CA GLY A 94 -5.75 -10.82 -12.94
C GLY A 94 -6.05 -12.29 -13.19
N LYS A 95 -5.04 -13.14 -13.49
CA LYS A 95 -5.21 -14.60 -13.56
C LYS A 95 -5.31 -15.21 -12.17
N LYS A 96 -5.80 -16.46 -12.10
CA LYS A 96 -5.88 -17.22 -10.84
C LYS A 96 -4.46 -17.42 -10.26
N PRO A 97 -4.24 -17.11 -8.96
CA PRO A 97 -2.96 -17.36 -8.30
C PRO A 97 -2.56 -18.83 -8.37
N ARG A 98 -1.32 -19.11 -8.77
CA ARG A 98 -0.78 -20.49 -8.80
C ARG A 98 -0.08 -20.89 -7.51
N ILE A 99 0.33 -19.92 -6.70
CA ILE A 99 1.07 -20.11 -5.45
C ILE A 99 0.26 -19.48 -4.31
N LYS A 100 0.22 -20.15 -3.15
CA LYS A 100 -0.42 -19.62 -1.94
C LYS A 100 0.24 -18.31 -1.53
N LEU A 101 -0.55 -17.34 -1.08
CA LEU A 101 -0.03 -16.03 -0.66
C LEU A 101 1.03 -16.15 0.45
N SER A 102 0.82 -17.04 1.40
CA SER A 102 1.78 -17.31 2.48
C SER A 102 3.15 -17.76 1.95
N SER A 103 3.19 -18.64 0.95
CA SER A 103 4.44 -19.07 0.30
C SER A 103 5.09 -17.95 -0.53
N LEU A 104 4.28 -17.06 -1.12
CA LEU A 104 4.75 -15.86 -1.81
C LEU A 104 5.42 -14.87 -0.85
N GLN A 105 4.87 -14.73 0.35
CA GLN A 105 5.37 -13.84 1.41
C GLN A 105 6.54 -14.44 2.19
N ASP A 106 6.72 -15.76 2.14
CA ASP A 106 7.82 -16.42 2.83
C ASP A 106 9.19 -15.96 2.29
N ASN A 107 10.20 -16.02 3.14
CA ASN A 107 11.55 -15.62 2.82
C ASN A 107 12.17 -16.53 1.74
N ARG A 108 13.08 -15.96 0.94
CA ARG A 108 13.79 -16.68 -0.12
C ARG A 108 14.60 -17.86 0.41
N CYS A 109 15.17 -17.74 1.61
CA CYS A 109 15.90 -18.83 2.26
C CYS A 109 15.04 -20.09 2.51
N ARG A 110 13.71 -19.93 2.61
CA ARG A 110 12.75 -21.02 2.80
C ARG A 110 12.01 -21.40 1.51
N GLY A 111 12.51 -20.97 0.35
CA GLY A 111 11.90 -21.24 -0.95
C GLY A 111 10.73 -20.31 -1.31
N GLY A 112 10.50 -19.24 -0.54
CA GLY A 112 9.51 -18.21 -0.84
C GLY A 112 10.02 -17.12 -1.79
N PHE A 113 9.15 -16.15 -2.10
CA PHE A 113 9.48 -15.03 -2.98
C PHE A 113 9.73 -13.70 -2.22
N GLY A 114 9.49 -13.72 -0.91
CA GLY A 114 9.67 -12.62 0.01
C GLY A 114 8.73 -11.44 -0.24
N LEU A 115 7.54 -11.66 -0.82
CA LEU A 115 6.56 -10.59 -1.00
C LEU A 115 6.26 -9.92 0.38
N PRO A 116 6.17 -8.58 0.47
CA PRO A 116 5.85 -7.94 1.73
C PRO A 116 4.52 -8.45 2.30
N ALA A 117 4.51 -8.71 3.62
CA ALA A 117 3.36 -9.20 4.36
C ALA A 117 2.54 -8.06 4.99
#